data_AF-A0A9N7U1D1-F1
#
_entry.id   AF-A0A9N7U1D1-F1
#
_cell.length_a   1.000
_cell.length_b   1.000
_cell.length_c   1.000
_cell.angle_alpha   90.00
_cell.angle_beta   90.00
_cell.angle_gamma   90.00
#
_symmetry.space_group_name_H-M   'P 1'
#
loop_
_entity.id
_entity.type
_entity.pdbx_description
1 polymer ?
#
loop_
_entity_poly.entity_id
_entity_poly.type
_entity_poly.pdbx_seq_one_letter_code
_entity_poly.pdbx_strand_id
1 'polypeptide(L)'
;MYEQGVLLFSSCLERNVPHMFQLWSDIFNSPHLEDEERLRVLVMRAAQELANGISYSGHMYAMTRAGRHLTPAGDLQETFGGMEQVKFMKRIAEMSDLTQVIRTLPRIKKHLLNPDNMRCAVNTTPQKLSDTATQLESFIRDVAVNRKQRKPVRANILERPLDPLDESGPSRKLICEQNFQPCQMKTFFQMPFPVNFVSEIIRTVPFAHEDYASLSVLARMMTAKYLHGEIREKGGAYGGGARMGGGGLFTFYSYRDPNSVQTLSAFRKSVDWAKSGPFTQQDIDEAKLSIFSAVDAPVAPADKGSGRFLSGTTDEMKQSHRERLFAVSHKNLVDVAERYLSAGQRTCGVSILGPENETIKKDPSWIVK
;
A
#
# COMPACT_ATOMS: atom_id res chain seq x y z
N MET A 1 1.31 -11.19 -8.84
CA MET A 1 -0.08 -11.52 -8.45
C MET A 1 -0.54 -10.49 -7.44
N TYR A 2 -1.82 -10.16 -7.45
CA TYR A 2 -2.42 -9.27 -6.45
C TYR A 2 -3.91 -9.56 -6.30
N GLU A 3 -4.49 -9.13 -5.19
CA GLU A 3 -5.93 -9.15 -4.97
C GLU A 3 -6.44 -7.70 -5.00
N GLN A 4 -7.65 -7.49 -5.54
CA GLN A 4 -8.31 -6.19 -5.55
C GLN A 4 -9.73 -6.36 -5.02
N GLY A 5 -10.19 -5.42 -4.20
CA GLY A 5 -11.50 -5.47 -3.59
C GLY A 5 -11.78 -4.22 -2.76
N VAL A 6 -12.97 -4.17 -2.17
CA VAL A 6 -13.36 -3.12 -1.22
C VAL A 6 -13.47 -3.74 0.15
N LEU A 7 -12.76 -3.16 1.12
CA LEU A 7 -12.90 -3.52 2.52
C LEU A 7 -14.02 -2.68 3.14
N LEU A 8 -15.04 -3.35 3.66
CA LEU A 8 -16.10 -2.74 4.45
C LEU A 8 -15.88 -3.11 5.92
N PHE A 9 -15.96 -2.10 6.79
CA PHE A 9 -15.64 -2.26 8.21
C PHE A 9 -16.64 -1.48 9.07
N SER A 10 -17.03 -2.07 10.19
CA SER A 10 -17.85 -1.44 11.23
C SER A 10 -17.52 -2.04 12.58
N SER A 11 -17.77 -1.29 13.65
CA SER A 11 -17.75 -1.78 15.02
C SER A 11 -18.97 -1.27 15.78
N CYS A 12 -19.44 -2.04 16.75
CA CYS A 12 -20.55 -1.65 17.60
C CYS A 12 -20.43 -2.32 18.98
N LEU A 13 -21.22 -1.82 19.93
CA LEU A 13 -21.40 -2.49 21.22
C LEU A 13 -22.24 -3.76 21.03
N GLU A 14 -22.01 -4.80 21.84
CA GLU A 14 -22.63 -6.13 21.66
C GLU A 14 -24.17 -6.08 21.51
N ARG A 15 -24.85 -5.24 22.30
CA ARG A 15 -26.32 -5.07 22.22
C ARG A 15 -26.82 -4.53 20.87
N ASN A 16 -25.95 -3.91 20.09
CA ASN A 16 -26.28 -3.27 18.82
C ASN A 16 -25.87 -4.12 17.60
N VAL A 17 -25.36 -5.34 17.79
CA VAL A 17 -24.98 -6.23 16.67
C VAL A 17 -26.14 -6.44 15.67
N PRO A 18 -27.39 -6.70 16.10
CA PRO A 18 -28.50 -6.82 15.15
C PRO A 18 -28.74 -5.54 14.34
N HIS A 19 -28.69 -4.38 14.99
CA HIS A 19 -28.87 -3.08 14.33
C HIS A 19 -27.75 -2.77 13.33
N MET A 20 -26.51 -3.13 13.66
CA MET A 20 -25.37 -2.95 12.75
C MET A 20 -25.54 -3.80 11.48
N PHE A 21 -25.95 -5.06 11.60
CA PHE A 21 -26.21 -5.91 10.43
C PHE A 21 -27.44 -5.46 9.63
N GLN A 22 -28.48 -4.93 10.28
CA GLN A 22 -29.59 -4.31 9.57
C GLN A 22 -29.14 -3.13 8.71
N LEU A 23 -28.28 -2.25 9.24
CA LEU A 23 -27.72 -1.16 8.45
C LEU A 23 -26.88 -1.67 7.27
N TRP A 24 -26.11 -2.74 7.45
CA TRP A 24 -25.40 -3.36 6.33
C TRP A 24 -26.34 -3.92 5.27
N SER A 25 -27.41 -4.61 5.67
CA SER A 25 -28.47 -5.06 4.77
C SER A 25 -29.05 -3.91 3.95
N ASP A 26 -29.40 -2.80 4.60
CA ASP A 26 -29.95 -1.62 3.92
C ASP A 26 -28.94 -1.02 2.91
N ILE A 27 -27.66 -0.92 3.30
CA ILE A 27 -26.57 -0.42 2.45
C ILE A 27 -26.36 -1.31 1.22
N PHE A 28 -26.43 -2.64 1.38
CA PHE A 28 -26.23 -3.58 0.29
C PHE A 28 -27.43 -3.64 -0.66
N ASN A 29 -28.63 -3.74 -0.11
CA ASN A 29 -29.85 -3.98 -0.88
C ASN A 29 -30.40 -2.70 -1.50
N SER A 30 -30.42 -1.59 -0.76
CA SER A 30 -31.15 -0.38 -1.12
C SER A 30 -30.39 0.93 -0.86
N PRO A 31 -29.13 1.08 -1.34
CA PRO A 31 -28.43 2.35 -1.23
C PRO A 31 -29.13 3.39 -2.12
N HIS A 32 -29.40 4.56 -1.54
CA HIS A 32 -29.89 5.71 -2.29
C HIS A 32 -28.73 6.38 -3.05
N LEU A 33 -28.65 6.17 -4.37
CA LEU A 33 -27.52 6.59 -5.21
C LEU A 33 -27.87 7.71 -6.19
N GLU A 34 -29.08 8.27 -6.10
CA GLU A 34 -29.63 9.24 -7.06
C GLU A 34 -29.63 10.68 -6.52
N ASP A 35 -29.24 10.87 -5.25
CA ASP A 35 -29.16 12.17 -4.58
C ASP A 35 -27.96 12.99 -5.09
N GLU A 36 -28.18 13.79 -6.13
CA GLU A 36 -27.14 14.61 -6.75
C GLU A 36 -26.60 15.70 -5.82
N GLU A 37 -27.48 16.37 -5.06
CA GLU A 37 -27.06 17.45 -4.16
C GLU A 37 -26.12 16.93 -3.08
N ARG A 38 -26.48 15.81 -2.45
CA ARG A 38 -25.62 15.16 -1.46
C ARG A 38 -24.32 14.66 -2.08
N LEU A 39 -24.38 14.03 -3.26
CA LEU A 39 -23.17 13.57 -3.95
C LEU A 39 -22.22 14.73 -4.22
N ARG A 40 -22.72 15.86 -4.69
CA ARG A 40 -21.92 17.07 -4.96
C ARG A 40 -21.19 17.54 -3.71
N VAL A 41 -21.89 17.66 -2.58
CA VAL A 41 -21.28 18.05 -1.30
C VAL A 41 -20.18 17.07 -0.89
N LEU A 42 -20.42 15.77 -0.99
CA LEU A 42 -19.44 14.74 -0.63
C LEU A 42 -18.21 14.75 -1.55
N VAL A 43 -18.40 14.89 -2.86
CA VAL A 43 -17.32 14.97 -3.84
C VAL A 43 -16.45 16.21 -3.60
N MET A 44 -17.07 17.39 -3.41
CA MET A 44 -16.34 18.62 -3.14
C MET A 44 -15.50 18.51 -1.87
N ARG A 45 -16.10 17.97 -0.79
CA ARG A 45 -15.40 17.72 0.47
C ARG A 45 -14.22 16.76 0.27
N ALA A 46 -14.43 15.61 -0.37
CA ALA A 46 -13.39 14.62 -0.61
C ALA A 46 -12.26 15.17 -1.48
N ALA A 47 -12.57 15.95 -2.53
CA ALA A 47 -11.58 16.58 -3.39
C ALA A 47 -10.73 17.60 -2.61
N GLN A 48 -11.36 18.40 -1.74
CA GLN A 48 -10.67 19.36 -0.89
C GLN A 48 -9.77 18.68 0.15
N GLU A 49 -10.26 17.62 0.81
CA GLU A 49 -9.50 16.84 1.78
C GLU A 49 -8.26 16.20 1.13
N LEU A 50 -8.43 15.58 -0.06
CA LEU A 50 -7.33 15.02 -0.84
C LEU A 50 -6.30 16.09 -1.23
N ALA A 51 -6.75 17.25 -1.71
CA ALA A 51 -5.87 18.34 -2.11
C ALA A 51 -5.06 18.89 -0.92
N ASN A 52 -5.71 19.11 0.21
CA ASN A 52 -5.08 19.59 1.44
C ASN A 52 -4.08 18.55 1.99
N GLY A 53 -4.41 17.26 1.87
CA GLY A 53 -3.58 16.15 2.32
C GLY A 53 -2.25 16.00 1.58
N ILE A 54 -2.07 16.59 0.38
CA ILE A 54 -0.81 16.50 -0.37
C ILE A 54 0.35 17.10 0.42
N SER A 55 0.15 18.25 1.08
CA SER A 55 1.22 18.93 1.82
C SER A 55 1.70 18.13 3.05
N TYR A 56 0.79 17.39 3.67
CA TYR A 56 1.08 16.56 4.84
C TYR A 56 1.61 15.17 4.47
N SER A 57 1.10 14.57 3.40
CA SER A 57 1.44 13.21 2.97
C SER A 57 2.21 13.15 1.65
N GLY A 58 2.92 14.22 1.29
CA GLY A 58 3.60 14.34 -0.01
C GLY A 58 4.57 13.21 -0.31
N HIS A 59 5.29 12.71 0.69
CA HIS A 59 6.16 11.54 0.56
C HIS A 59 5.38 10.26 0.19
N MET A 60 4.15 10.07 0.69
CA MET A 60 3.30 8.94 0.33
C MET A 60 2.83 9.02 -1.12
N TYR A 61 2.51 10.22 -1.61
CA TYR A 61 2.19 10.46 -3.03
C TYR A 61 3.42 10.23 -3.92
N ALA A 62 4.60 10.69 -3.51
CA ALA A 62 5.86 10.43 -4.21
C ALA A 62 6.14 8.92 -4.31
N MET A 63 6.03 8.20 -3.18
CA MET A 63 6.22 6.75 -3.15
C MET A 63 5.20 6.02 -4.04
N THR A 64 3.93 6.40 -3.98
CA THR A 64 2.88 5.78 -4.80
C THR A 64 3.17 5.96 -6.29
N ARG A 65 3.55 7.18 -6.71
CA ARG A 65 3.92 7.45 -8.10
C ARG A 65 5.17 6.69 -8.53
N ALA A 66 6.22 6.68 -7.71
CA ALA A 66 7.46 5.98 -7.99
C ALA A 66 7.25 4.46 -8.12
N GLY A 67 6.32 3.89 -7.36
CA GLY A 67 6.00 2.46 -7.41
C GLY A 67 5.06 2.04 -8.54
N ARG A 68 4.38 3.00 -9.19
CA ARG A 68 3.30 2.78 -10.16
C ARG A 68 3.65 1.76 -11.24
N HIS A 69 4.77 1.96 -11.92
CA HIS A 69 5.15 1.17 -13.08
C HIS A 69 6.02 -0.05 -12.75
N LEU A 70 6.20 -0.33 -11.45
CA LEU A 70 7.03 -1.43 -11.00
C LEU A 70 6.23 -2.71 -10.78
N THR A 71 4.93 -2.64 -10.49
CA THR A 71 4.06 -3.82 -10.33
C THR A 71 2.63 -3.51 -10.80
N PRO A 72 1.84 -4.53 -11.20
CA PRO A 72 0.42 -4.33 -11.52
C PRO A 72 -0.37 -3.72 -10.35
N ALA A 73 -0.06 -4.13 -9.12
CA ALA A 73 -0.67 -3.58 -7.92
C ALA A 73 -0.30 -2.11 -7.69
N GLY A 74 0.92 -1.70 -8.05
CA GLY A 74 1.38 -0.32 -7.97
C GLY A 74 0.58 0.61 -8.90
N ASP A 75 0.26 0.18 -10.12
CA ASP A 75 -0.56 0.98 -11.05
C ASP A 75 -1.99 1.17 -10.52
N LEU A 76 -2.56 0.11 -9.94
CA LEU A 76 -3.86 0.19 -9.29
C LEU A 76 -3.84 1.08 -8.05
N GLN A 77 -2.77 1.02 -7.25
CA GLN A 77 -2.59 1.87 -6.06
C GLN A 77 -2.51 3.35 -6.42
N GLU A 78 -1.81 3.72 -7.51
CA GLU A 78 -1.82 5.10 -8.01
C GLU A 78 -3.21 5.53 -8.45
N THR A 79 -3.97 4.63 -9.08
CA THR A 79 -5.35 4.89 -9.51
C THR A 79 -6.28 5.11 -8.32
N PHE A 80 -6.12 4.36 -7.23
CA PHE A 80 -7.01 4.43 -6.07
C PHE A 80 -6.64 5.50 -5.04
N GLY A 81 -5.35 5.83 -4.88
CA GLY A 81 -4.90 6.72 -3.80
C GLY A 81 -3.70 7.60 -4.14
N GLY A 82 -3.27 7.61 -5.41
CA GLY A 82 -2.16 8.45 -5.87
C GLY A 82 -2.61 9.83 -6.34
N MET A 83 -1.68 10.53 -7.01
CA MET A 83 -1.95 11.84 -7.61
C MET A 83 -2.98 11.76 -8.75
N GLU A 84 -3.10 10.63 -9.45
CA GLU A 84 -4.18 10.43 -10.43
C GLU A 84 -5.57 10.48 -9.76
N GLN A 85 -5.72 9.92 -8.55
CA GLN A 85 -6.98 9.98 -7.81
C GLN A 85 -7.30 11.42 -7.35
N VAL A 86 -6.29 12.17 -6.90
CA VAL A 86 -6.49 13.59 -6.56
C VAL A 86 -6.96 14.38 -7.79
N LYS A 87 -6.30 14.19 -8.93
CA LYS A 87 -6.69 14.83 -10.20
C LYS A 87 -8.10 14.39 -10.63
N PHE A 88 -8.45 13.12 -10.46
CA PHE A 88 -9.77 12.60 -10.77
C PHE A 88 -10.87 13.24 -9.91
N MET A 89 -10.68 13.29 -8.58
CA MET A 89 -11.67 13.89 -7.68
C MET A 89 -11.85 15.39 -7.90
N LYS A 90 -10.75 16.13 -8.19
CA LYS A 90 -10.84 17.54 -8.58
C LYS A 90 -11.67 17.73 -9.84
N ARG A 91 -11.40 16.93 -10.89
CA ARG A 91 -12.19 17.00 -12.13
C ARG A 91 -13.67 16.75 -11.88
N ILE A 92 -14.05 15.78 -11.04
CA ILE A 92 -15.46 15.54 -10.72
C ILE A 92 -16.06 16.72 -9.94
N ALA A 93 -15.33 17.27 -8.96
CA ALA A 93 -15.81 18.40 -8.17
C ALA A 93 -16.09 19.66 -9.02
N GLU A 94 -15.37 19.82 -10.14
CA GLU A 94 -15.53 20.93 -11.10
C GLU A 94 -16.63 20.68 -12.15
N MET A 95 -17.23 19.49 -12.20
CA MET A 95 -18.31 19.19 -13.16
C MET A 95 -19.59 19.95 -12.79
N SER A 96 -20.18 20.64 -13.77
CA SER A 96 -21.49 21.27 -13.62
C SER A 96 -22.60 20.23 -13.47
N ASP A 97 -22.49 19.09 -14.14
CA ASP A 97 -23.47 17.99 -14.15
C ASP A 97 -22.84 16.67 -13.67
N LEU A 98 -23.41 16.07 -12.63
CA LEU A 98 -22.95 14.78 -12.06
C LEU A 98 -23.77 13.57 -12.54
N THR A 99 -24.72 13.76 -13.47
CA THR A 99 -25.60 12.71 -13.99
C THR A 99 -24.83 11.47 -14.45
N GLN A 100 -23.71 11.65 -15.16
CA GLN A 100 -22.89 10.52 -15.64
C GLN A 100 -22.23 9.75 -14.48
N VAL A 101 -21.81 10.46 -13.43
CA VAL A 101 -21.21 9.86 -12.23
C VAL A 101 -22.27 9.05 -11.49
N ILE A 102 -23.45 9.64 -11.27
CA ILE A 102 -24.61 9.00 -10.64
C ILE A 102 -24.98 7.72 -11.40
N ARG A 103 -25.05 7.75 -12.74
CA ARG A 103 -25.32 6.57 -13.57
C ARG A 103 -24.27 5.45 -13.44
N THR A 104 -23.08 5.76 -12.95
CA THR A 104 -22.01 4.78 -12.74
C THR A 104 -22.12 4.07 -11.39
N LEU A 105 -22.67 4.72 -10.35
CA LEU A 105 -22.77 4.14 -9.01
C LEU A 105 -23.60 2.85 -8.96
N PRO A 106 -24.81 2.76 -9.59
CA PRO A 106 -25.55 1.51 -9.66
C PRO A 106 -24.81 0.42 -10.43
N ARG A 107 -23.94 0.77 -11.39
CA ARG A 107 -23.11 -0.23 -12.09
C ARG A 107 -22.10 -0.82 -11.12
N ILE A 108 -21.40 0.03 -10.35
CA ILE A 108 -20.45 -0.40 -9.32
C ILE A 108 -21.15 -1.27 -8.26
N LYS A 109 -22.32 -0.84 -7.75
CA LYS A 109 -23.16 -1.61 -6.80
C LYS A 109 -23.35 -3.05 -7.28
N LYS A 110 -23.76 -3.22 -8.54
CA LYS A 110 -24.03 -4.55 -9.13
C LYS A 110 -22.81 -5.47 -9.23
N HIS A 111 -21.59 -4.95 -9.07
CA HIS A 111 -20.36 -5.74 -9.05
C HIS A 111 -19.81 -5.94 -7.63
N LEU A 112 -20.07 -5.01 -6.70
CA LEU A 112 -19.49 -5.02 -5.35
C LEU A 112 -20.46 -5.46 -4.24
N LEU A 113 -21.69 -4.96 -4.24
CA LEU A 113 -22.65 -5.21 -3.15
C LEU A 113 -23.45 -6.49 -3.41
N ASN A 114 -22.72 -7.61 -3.50
CA ASN A 114 -23.28 -8.96 -3.67
C ASN A 114 -22.35 -10.00 -3.00
N PRO A 115 -22.87 -11.16 -2.58
CA PRO A 115 -22.09 -12.14 -1.83
C PRO A 115 -21.25 -13.11 -2.69
N ASP A 116 -21.22 -13.00 -4.03
CA ASP A 116 -20.54 -14.00 -4.88
C ASP A 116 -19.02 -14.07 -4.69
N ASN A 117 -18.39 -12.95 -4.35
CA ASN A 117 -16.94 -12.86 -4.12
C ASN A 117 -16.64 -12.11 -2.82
N MET A 118 -17.30 -12.53 -1.74
CA MET A 118 -17.20 -11.92 -0.41
C MET A 118 -16.56 -12.89 0.58
N ARG A 119 -15.79 -12.33 1.52
CA ARG A 119 -15.39 -13.00 2.76
C ARG A 119 -15.62 -12.05 3.93
N CYS A 120 -15.89 -12.60 5.09
CA CYS A 120 -16.16 -11.84 6.31
C CYS A 120 -15.20 -12.27 7.42
N ALA A 121 -14.86 -11.33 8.30
CA ALA A 121 -14.16 -11.58 9.55
C ALA A 121 -14.95 -10.93 10.69
N VAL A 122 -14.97 -11.59 11.85
CA VAL A 122 -15.65 -11.10 13.05
C VAL A 122 -14.70 -11.24 14.22
N ASN A 123 -14.50 -10.14 14.94
CA ASN A 123 -13.76 -10.10 16.19
C ASN A 123 -14.78 -9.83 17.30
N THR A 124 -15.03 -10.82 18.16
CA THR A 124 -16.00 -10.73 19.26
C THR A 124 -15.53 -11.55 20.46
N THR A 125 -16.16 -11.33 21.61
CA THR A 125 -15.96 -12.14 22.81
C THR A 125 -16.47 -13.58 22.59
N PRO A 126 -15.85 -14.61 23.21
CA PRO A 126 -16.30 -16.00 23.07
C PRO A 126 -17.78 -16.20 23.42
N GLN A 127 -18.29 -15.45 24.40
CA GLN A 127 -19.67 -15.51 24.86
C GLN A 127 -20.69 -15.04 23.80
N LYS A 128 -20.28 -14.13 22.90
CA LYS A 128 -21.14 -13.57 21.84
C LYS A 128 -20.88 -14.13 20.44
N LEU A 129 -20.00 -15.11 20.32
CA LEU A 129 -19.64 -15.68 19.03
C LEU A 129 -20.85 -16.29 18.30
N SER A 130 -21.63 -17.13 18.99
CA SER A 130 -22.81 -17.80 18.40
C SER A 130 -23.88 -16.80 17.94
N ASP A 131 -24.21 -15.83 18.80
CA ASP A 131 -25.17 -14.77 18.49
C ASP A 131 -24.71 -13.97 17.26
N THR A 132 -23.43 -13.57 17.23
CA THR A 132 -22.87 -12.77 16.14
C THR A 132 -22.79 -13.55 14.82
N ALA A 133 -22.42 -14.84 14.89
CA ALA A 133 -22.42 -15.72 13.73
C ALA A 133 -23.82 -15.86 13.14
N THR A 134 -24.85 -16.02 13.98
CA THR A 134 -26.25 -16.08 13.55
C THR A 134 -26.67 -14.79 12.84
N GLN A 135 -26.29 -13.62 13.37
CA GLN A 135 -26.60 -12.33 12.73
C GLN A 135 -25.86 -12.14 11.41
N LEU A 136 -24.59 -12.55 11.34
CA LEU A 136 -23.81 -12.55 10.09
C LEU A 136 -24.45 -13.46 9.03
N GLU A 137 -24.84 -14.68 9.39
CA GLU A 137 -25.53 -15.60 8.48
C GLU A 137 -26.85 -15.02 7.98
N SER A 138 -27.61 -14.36 8.86
CA SER A 138 -28.84 -13.67 8.48
C SER A 138 -28.57 -12.57 7.45
N PHE A 139 -27.55 -11.75 7.69
CA PHE A 139 -27.10 -10.73 6.73
C PHE A 139 -26.69 -11.35 5.38
N ILE A 140 -25.90 -12.43 5.39
CA ILE A 140 -25.47 -13.12 4.16
C ILE A 140 -26.67 -13.69 3.38
N ARG A 141 -27.66 -14.26 4.07
CA ARG A 141 -28.91 -14.73 3.43
C ARG A 141 -29.71 -13.57 2.84
N ASP A 142 -29.82 -12.47 3.57
CA ASP A 142 -30.55 -11.28 3.13
C ASP A 142 -29.93 -10.67 1.86
N VAL A 143 -28.60 -10.47 1.82
CA VAL A 143 -27.93 -9.94 0.62
C VAL A 143 -27.79 -10.94 -0.51
N ALA A 144 -28.16 -12.21 -0.31
CA ALA A 144 -28.17 -13.24 -1.36
C ALA A 144 -29.13 -12.90 -2.51
N VAL A 145 -30.14 -12.06 -2.26
CA VAL A 145 -31.01 -11.53 -3.34
C VAL A 145 -30.23 -10.75 -4.41
N ASN A 146 -29.07 -10.17 -4.05
CA ASN A 146 -28.20 -9.47 -4.99
C ASN A 146 -27.25 -10.39 -5.76
N ARG A 147 -27.27 -11.70 -5.50
CA ARG A 147 -26.35 -12.67 -6.10
C ARG A 147 -26.46 -12.62 -7.62
N LYS A 148 -25.34 -12.41 -8.28
CA LYS A 148 -25.26 -12.38 -9.73
C LYS A 148 -23.89 -12.83 -10.17
N GLN A 149 -23.82 -14.10 -10.58
CA GLN A 149 -22.60 -14.67 -11.11
C GLN A 149 -22.10 -13.85 -12.30
N ARG A 150 -20.85 -13.41 -12.21
CA ARG A 150 -20.19 -12.61 -13.23
C ARG A 150 -18.88 -13.25 -13.58
N LYS A 151 -18.64 -13.39 -14.87
CA LYS A 151 -17.34 -13.80 -15.36
C LYS A 151 -16.32 -12.71 -15.01
N PRO A 152 -15.14 -13.07 -14.50
CA PRO A 152 -14.09 -12.11 -14.28
C PRO A 152 -13.65 -11.44 -15.57
N VAL A 153 -13.33 -10.15 -15.50
CA VAL A 153 -12.90 -9.36 -16.68
C VAL A 153 -11.47 -9.71 -17.09
N ARG A 154 -10.61 -10.05 -16.13
CA ARG A 154 -9.23 -10.50 -16.40
C ARG A 154 -9.22 -12.01 -16.59
N ALA A 155 -8.50 -12.47 -17.62
CA ALA A 155 -8.45 -13.89 -17.99
C ALA A 155 -7.69 -14.76 -16.98
N ASN A 156 -6.62 -14.21 -16.37
CA ASN A 156 -5.70 -14.99 -15.54
C ASN A 156 -6.00 -14.75 -14.05
N ILE A 157 -6.86 -15.61 -13.49
CA ILE A 157 -7.17 -15.64 -12.06
C ILE A 157 -6.67 -16.92 -11.45
N LEU A 158 -5.93 -16.78 -10.36
CA LEU A 158 -5.43 -17.87 -9.56
C LEU A 158 -6.22 -17.93 -8.26
N GLU A 159 -6.78 -19.09 -7.97
CA GLU A 159 -7.40 -19.36 -6.69
C GLU A 159 -6.34 -19.87 -5.72
N ARG A 160 -6.29 -19.30 -4.52
CA ARG A 160 -5.43 -19.76 -3.43
C ARG A 160 -6.19 -19.84 -2.13
N PRO A 161 -6.06 -20.92 -1.36
CA PRO A 161 -6.72 -21.01 -0.07
C PRO A 161 -6.18 -19.91 0.89
N LEU A 162 -7.04 -19.43 1.80
CA LEU A 162 -6.62 -18.53 2.87
C LEU A 162 -5.72 -19.24 3.89
N ASP A 163 -5.92 -20.55 4.04
CA ASP A 163 -5.09 -21.43 4.83
C ASP A 163 -4.46 -22.48 3.91
N PRO A 164 -3.13 -22.48 3.72
CA PRO A 164 -2.45 -23.50 2.94
C PRO A 164 -2.68 -24.94 3.46
N LEU A 165 -3.07 -25.12 4.72
CA LEU A 165 -3.33 -26.42 5.33
C LEU A 165 -4.80 -26.87 5.22
N ASP A 166 -5.70 -25.97 4.82
CA ASP A 166 -7.12 -26.26 4.64
C ASP A 166 -7.58 -25.86 3.23
N GLU A 167 -7.40 -26.79 2.28
CA GLU A 167 -7.83 -26.62 0.89
C GLU A 167 -9.36 -26.57 0.74
N SER A 168 -10.11 -27.05 1.74
CA SER A 168 -11.58 -26.99 1.75
C SER A 168 -12.13 -25.66 2.28
N GLY A 169 -11.26 -24.86 2.90
CA GLY A 169 -11.58 -23.59 3.51
C GLY A 169 -11.77 -22.45 2.50
N PRO A 170 -11.98 -21.22 3.00
CA PRO A 170 -12.23 -20.07 2.14
C PRO A 170 -10.99 -19.74 1.29
N SER A 171 -11.21 -19.39 0.03
CA SER A 171 -10.17 -19.08 -0.94
C SER A 171 -10.15 -17.60 -1.33
N ARG A 172 -9.04 -17.18 -1.94
CA ARG A 172 -8.81 -15.87 -2.53
C ARG A 172 -8.62 -16.02 -4.02
N LYS A 173 -9.18 -15.08 -4.78
CA LYS A 173 -9.01 -14.99 -6.22
C LYS A 173 -8.03 -13.88 -6.54
N LEU A 174 -6.83 -14.24 -6.96
CA LEU A 174 -5.74 -13.31 -7.27
C LEU A 174 -5.61 -13.11 -8.77
N ILE A 175 -5.41 -11.86 -9.19
CA ILE A 175 -5.14 -11.50 -10.57
C ILE A 175 -3.64 -11.70 -10.85
N CYS A 176 -3.34 -12.36 -11.97
CA CYS A 176 -1.98 -12.58 -12.44
C CYS A 176 -1.75 -11.98 -13.83
N GLU A 177 -1.00 -10.88 -13.90
CA GLU A 177 -0.60 -10.29 -15.17
C GLU A 177 0.75 -10.87 -15.62
N GLN A 178 0.70 -11.96 -16.39
CA GLN A 178 1.90 -12.69 -16.85
C GLN A 178 2.79 -11.85 -17.77
N ASN A 179 2.20 -10.96 -18.57
CA ASN A 179 2.92 -10.13 -19.54
C ASN A 179 3.29 -8.74 -18.99
N PHE A 180 3.18 -8.52 -17.67
CA PHE A 180 3.55 -7.25 -17.08
C PHE A 180 5.07 -7.04 -17.17
N GLN A 181 5.49 -5.97 -17.84
CA GLN A 181 6.88 -5.56 -17.91
C GLN A 181 7.07 -4.31 -17.06
N PRO A 182 7.86 -4.37 -15.96
CA PRO A 182 8.14 -3.19 -15.17
C PRO A 182 8.94 -2.20 -16.02
N CYS A 183 8.65 -0.90 -15.90
CA CYS A 183 9.39 0.13 -16.60
C CYS A 183 9.87 1.24 -15.68
N GLN A 184 11.03 1.80 -16.02
CA GLN A 184 11.63 2.88 -15.26
C GLN A 184 11.02 4.22 -15.67
N MET A 185 10.60 5.00 -14.67
CA MET A 185 9.97 6.30 -14.88
C MET A 185 10.46 7.30 -13.84
N LYS A 186 10.71 8.54 -14.26
CA LYS A 186 10.96 9.66 -13.35
C LYS A 186 9.86 10.71 -13.52
N THR A 187 9.18 11.06 -12.44
CA THR A 187 8.08 12.04 -12.45
C THR A 187 8.37 13.18 -11.49
N PHE A 188 8.26 14.42 -11.97
CA PHE A 188 8.35 15.61 -11.14
C PHE A 188 7.01 16.35 -11.18
N PHE A 189 6.34 16.44 -10.03
CA PHE A 189 5.15 17.26 -9.86
C PHE A 189 5.59 18.63 -9.34
N GLN A 190 5.42 19.66 -10.17
CA GLN A 190 5.68 21.02 -9.74
C GLN A 190 4.57 21.47 -8.78
N MET A 191 4.92 21.70 -7.53
CA MET A 191 4.01 22.10 -6.46
C MET A 191 4.44 23.44 -5.88
N PRO A 192 3.51 24.31 -5.45
CA PRO A 192 3.83 25.58 -4.80
C PRO A 192 4.22 25.35 -3.33
N PHE A 193 5.21 24.49 -3.09
CA PHE A 193 5.71 24.14 -1.77
C PHE A 193 7.11 24.73 -1.54
N PRO A 194 7.46 25.12 -0.31
CA PRO A 194 8.81 25.58 0.01
C PRO A 194 9.81 24.42 0.19
N VAL A 195 9.34 23.17 0.15
CA VAL A 195 10.11 21.95 0.40
C VAL A 195 9.71 20.85 -0.57
N ASN A 196 10.53 19.82 -0.65
CA ASN A 196 10.37 18.66 -1.51
C ASN A 196 9.91 17.41 -0.73
N PHE A 197 9.32 16.50 -1.47
CA PHE A 197 9.10 15.11 -1.10
C PHE A 197 9.71 14.24 -2.19
N VAL A 198 10.79 13.54 -1.87
CA VAL A 198 11.57 12.75 -2.83
C VAL A 198 11.32 11.27 -2.55
N SER A 199 11.13 10.47 -3.59
CA SER A 199 11.12 9.01 -3.45
C SER A 199 11.75 8.33 -4.64
N GLU A 200 12.49 7.25 -4.36
CA GLU A 200 12.95 6.28 -5.33
C GLU A 200 12.54 4.88 -4.86
N ILE A 201 11.88 4.12 -5.74
CA ILE A 201 11.45 2.75 -5.44
C ILE A 201 12.14 1.80 -6.39
N ILE A 202 12.62 0.68 -5.85
CA ILE A 202 13.28 -0.39 -6.58
C ILE A 202 12.45 -1.66 -6.41
N ARG A 203 12.14 -2.33 -7.53
CA ARG A 203 11.49 -3.64 -7.49
C ARG A 203 12.51 -4.70 -7.05
N THR A 204 12.18 -5.45 -6.01
CA THR A 204 13.02 -6.53 -5.48
C THR A 204 12.24 -7.85 -5.41
N VAL A 205 12.01 -8.41 -4.23
CA VAL A 205 11.43 -9.75 -4.02
C VAL A 205 10.24 -9.72 -3.05
N PRO A 206 9.25 -10.62 -3.19
CA PRO A 206 8.08 -10.67 -2.32
C PRO A 206 8.40 -11.21 -0.92
N PHE A 207 7.46 -11.04 0.02
CA PHE A 207 7.56 -11.45 1.43
C PHE A 207 8.03 -12.91 1.66
N ALA A 208 7.60 -13.83 0.80
CA ALA A 208 7.94 -15.24 0.94
C ALA A 208 9.38 -15.57 0.50
N HIS A 209 10.07 -14.68 -0.22
CA HIS A 209 11.44 -14.90 -0.69
C HIS A 209 12.45 -14.81 0.45
N GLU A 210 13.52 -15.60 0.40
CA GLU A 210 14.56 -15.65 1.44
C GLU A 210 15.23 -14.28 1.69
N ASP A 211 15.59 -13.57 0.62
CA ASP A 211 16.23 -12.25 0.69
C ASP A 211 15.34 -11.12 1.23
N TYR A 212 14.02 -11.32 1.36
CA TYR A 212 13.12 -10.28 1.87
C TYR A 212 13.50 -9.83 3.29
N ALA A 213 13.94 -10.77 4.13
CA ALA A 213 14.39 -10.49 5.49
C ALA A 213 15.67 -9.64 5.48
N SER A 214 16.65 -10.00 4.67
CA SER A 214 17.91 -9.26 4.52
C SER A 214 17.68 -7.85 3.97
N LEU A 215 16.79 -7.68 2.98
CA LEU A 215 16.41 -6.35 2.48
C LEU A 215 15.69 -5.50 3.54
N SER A 216 14.90 -6.12 4.42
CA SER A 216 14.21 -5.43 5.51
C SER A 216 15.21 -4.91 6.55
N VAL A 217 16.16 -5.76 6.98
CA VAL A 217 17.26 -5.37 7.88
C VAL A 217 18.14 -4.31 7.24
N LEU A 218 18.50 -4.49 5.95
CA LEU A 218 19.30 -3.54 5.20
C LEU A 218 18.64 -2.15 5.14
N ALA A 219 17.35 -2.08 4.83
CA ALA A 219 16.62 -0.81 4.79
C ALA A 219 16.67 -0.07 6.13
N ARG A 220 16.50 -0.79 7.25
CA ARG A 220 16.55 -0.19 8.58
C ARG A 220 17.96 0.27 8.94
N MET A 221 18.96 -0.53 8.63
CA MET A 221 20.38 -0.22 8.84
C MET A 221 20.82 1.00 8.02
N MET A 222 20.49 1.04 6.72
CA MET A 222 20.78 2.20 5.85
C MET A 222 20.11 3.47 6.37
N THR A 223 18.89 3.35 6.91
CA THR A 223 18.19 4.48 7.52
C THR A 223 18.96 5.02 8.72
N ALA A 224 19.33 4.16 9.66
CA ALA A 224 19.98 4.56 10.90
C ALA A 224 21.43 5.03 10.71
N LYS A 225 22.21 4.32 9.88
CA LYS A 225 23.67 4.50 9.79
C LYS A 225 24.12 5.44 8.67
N TYR A 226 23.26 5.75 7.70
CA TYR A 226 23.64 6.57 6.54
C TYR A 226 22.61 7.66 6.22
N LEU A 227 21.39 7.27 5.87
CA LEU A 227 20.39 8.17 5.29
C LEU A 227 19.92 9.25 6.28
N HIS A 228 19.76 8.92 7.57
CA HIS A 228 19.39 9.92 8.58
C HIS A 228 20.44 11.03 8.69
N GLY A 229 21.73 10.67 8.77
CA GLY A 229 22.83 11.62 8.83
C GLY A 229 22.93 12.48 7.57
N GLU A 230 22.87 11.87 6.38
CA GLU A 230 23.02 12.60 5.12
C GLU A 230 21.81 13.48 4.78
N ILE A 231 20.59 12.97 4.94
CA ILE A 231 19.38 13.65 4.46
C ILE A 231 18.84 14.63 5.50
N ARG A 232 18.84 14.23 6.79
CA ARG A 232 18.26 15.05 7.86
C ARG A 232 19.29 15.91 8.57
N GLU A 233 20.36 15.31 9.08
CA GLU A 233 21.34 16.06 9.90
C GLU A 233 22.17 17.04 9.06
N LYS A 234 22.71 16.57 7.93
CA LYS A 234 23.48 17.40 6.99
C LYS A 234 22.59 18.14 5.99
N GLY A 235 21.60 17.45 5.44
CA GLY A 235 20.71 17.98 4.41
C GLY A 235 19.57 18.86 4.91
N GLY A 236 19.24 18.83 6.20
CA GLY A 236 18.20 19.67 6.80
C GLY A 236 16.75 19.24 6.52
N ALA A 237 16.53 18.05 5.95
CA ALA A 237 15.18 17.52 5.78
C ALA A 237 14.54 17.14 7.12
N TYR A 238 13.22 17.16 7.21
CA TYR A 238 12.53 16.70 8.43
C TYR A 238 12.68 15.18 8.64
N GLY A 239 12.68 14.41 7.56
CA GLY A 239 12.86 12.96 7.61
C GLY A 239 13.42 12.40 6.33
N GLY A 240 14.12 11.27 6.43
CA GLY A 240 14.67 10.55 5.30
C GLY A 240 15.06 9.13 5.71
N GLY A 241 14.95 8.19 4.79
CA GLY A 241 15.25 6.80 5.07
C GLY A 241 14.90 5.84 3.96
N ALA A 242 14.97 4.56 4.30
CA ALA A 242 14.62 3.45 3.45
C ALA A 242 13.64 2.50 4.18
N ARG A 243 12.81 1.81 3.43
CA ARG A 243 11.94 0.75 3.94
C ARG A 243 11.73 -0.34 2.90
N MET A 244 11.55 -1.58 3.38
CA MET A 244 11.04 -2.67 2.57
C MET A 244 9.51 -2.65 2.65
N GLY A 245 8.85 -2.28 1.54
CA GLY A 245 7.39 -2.19 1.45
C GLY A 245 6.73 -3.50 1.03
N GLY A 246 5.41 -3.56 1.21
CA GLY A 246 4.58 -4.65 0.68
C GLY A 246 4.72 -4.77 -0.85
N GLY A 247 4.53 -5.98 -1.37
CA GLY A 247 4.66 -6.25 -2.81
C GLY A 247 6.10 -6.37 -3.32
N GLY A 248 7.10 -6.32 -2.43
CA GLY A 248 8.51 -6.49 -2.81
C GLY A 248 9.13 -5.22 -3.39
N LEU A 249 8.80 -4.08 -2.81
CA LEU A 249 9.28 -2.77 -3.27
C LEU A 249 10.18 -2.13 -2.21
N PHE A 250 11.47 -2.05 -2.51
CA PHE A 250 12.43 -1.35 -1.67
C PHE A 250 12.32 0.15 -1.93
N THR A 251 12.03 0.94 -0.91
CA THR A 251 11.67 2.35 -1.05
C THR A 251 12.63 3.24 -0.30
N PHE A 252 13.26 4.17 -1.00
CA PHE A 252 13.91 5.34 -0.44
C PHE A 252 12.94 6.51 -0.44
N TYR A 253 13.01 7.35 0.59
CA TYR A 253 12.19 8.54 0.69
C TYR A 253 12.86 9.66 1.50
N SER A 254 12.43 10.89 1.23
CA SER A 254 12.60 12.05 2.10
C SER A 254 11.28 12.81 2.28
N TYR A 255 11.19 13.55 3.38
CA TYR A 255 9.99 14.25 3.79
C TYR A 255 10.33 15.66 4.28
N ARG A 256 9.65 16.66 3.71
CA ARG A 256 9.89 18.09 3.93
C ARG A 256 11.38 18.41 3.80
N ASP A 257 11.91 18.10 2.62
CA ASP A 257 13.32 18.15 2.29
C ASP A 257 13.64 19.43 1.51
N PRO A 258 14.57 20.29 1.96
CA PRO A 258 14.96 21.46 1.19
C PRO A 258 15.67 21.08 -0.13
N ASN A 259 16.18 19.85 -0.24
CA ASN A 259 16.91 19.36 -1.39
C ASN A 259 16.07 18.42 -2.27
N SER A 260 16.56 18.15 -3.48
CA SER A 260 15.91 17.27 -4.46
C SER A 260 16.93 16.32 -5.11
N VAL A 261 17.71 16.82 -6.07
CA VAL A 261 18.71 16.03 -6.81
C VAL A 261 19.83 15.53 -5.87
N GLN A 262 20.20 16.33 -4.88
CA GLN A 262 21.19 15.95 -3.85
C GLN A 262 20.71 14.75 -3.03
N THR A 263 19.42 14.70 -2.69
CA THR A 263 18.81 13.57 -1.96
C THR A 263 18.85 12.29 -2.80
N LEU A 264 18.56 12.37 -4.11
CA LEU A 264 18.74 11.23 -5.01
C LEU A 264 20.21 10.77 -5.08
N SER A 265 21.16 11.70 -5.02
CA SER A 265 22.57 11.33 -4.90
C SER A 265 22.88 10.63 -3.57
N ALA A 266 22.27 11.05 -2.46
CA ALA A 266 22.43 10.40 -1.16
C ALA A 266 21.86 8.97 -1.18
N PHE A 267 20.73 8.73 -1.86
CA PHE A 267 20.21 7.37 -2.06
C PHE A 267 21.22 6.48 -2.78
N ARG A 268 21.83 6.95 -3.87
CA ARG A 268 22.85 6.18 -4.61
C ARG A 268 24.08 5.88 -3.75
N LYS A 269 24.63 6.90 -3.09
CA LYS A 269 25.80 6.73 -2.22
C LYS A 269 25.52 5.81 -1.03
N SER A 270 24.28 5.77 -0.54
CA SER A 270 23.89 4.83 0.52
C SER A 270 23.95 3.37 0.05
N VAL A 271 23.66 3.10 -1.22
CA VAL A 271 23.82 1.77 -1.82
C VAL A 271 25.30 1.40 -1.92
N ASP A 272 26.15 2.33 -2.36
CA ASP A 272 27.60 2.12 -2.41
C ASP A 272 28.19 1.85 -1.02
N TRP A 273 27.73 2.61 -0.02
CA TRP A 273 28.04 2.37 1.39
C TRP A 273 27.62 0.96 1.83
N ALA A 274 26.39 0.54 1.53
CA ALA A 274 25.91 -0.79 1.90
C ALA A 274 26.74 -1.91 1.25
N LYS A 275 27.16 -1.75 0.00
CA LYS A 275 28.02 -2.70 -0.73
C LYS A 275 29.42 -2.79 -0.14
N SER A 276 29.98 -1.67 0.31
CA SER A 276 31.30 -1.66 0.94
C SER A 276 31.34 -2.31 2.33
N GLY A 277 30.17 -2.61 2.93
CA GLY A 277 30.06 -3.31 4.20
C GLY A 277 30.70 -2.63 5.44
N PRO A 278 30.80 -1.29 5.58
CA PRO A 278 31.54 -0.63 6.64
C PRO A 278 30.67 -0.50 7.92
N PHE A 279 29.85 -1.51 8.20
CA PHE A 279 28.96 -1.58 9.35
C PHE A 279 29.29 -2.80 10.20
N THR A 280 29.11 -2.65 11.51
CA THR A 280 29.49 -3.63 12.52
C THR A 280 28.36 -4.64 12.78
N GLN A 281 28.67 -5.73 13.48
CA GLN A 281 27.64 -6.66 13.94
C GLN A 281 26.63 -5.97 14.88
N GLN A 282 27.09 -5.03 15.71
CA GLN A 282 26.21 -4.25 16.58
C GLN A 282 25.18 -3.44 15.78
N ASP A 283 25.59 -2.84 14.65
CA ASP A 283 24.66 -2.10 13.79
C ASP A 283 23.57 -3.00 13.21
N ILE A 284 23.93 -4.25 12.89
CA ILE A 284 22.98 -5.27 12.41
C ILE A 284 22.01 -5.65 13.53
N ASP A 285 22.51 -5.85 14.75
CA ASP A 285 21.69 -6.23 15.90
C ASP A 285 20.72 -5.09 16.30
N GLU A 286 21.16 -3.84 16.27
CA GLU A 286 20.30 -2.66 16.47
C GLU A 286 19.24 -2.53 15.38
N ALA A 287 19.59 -2.81 14.11
CA ALA A 287 18.62 -2.84 13.02
C ALA A 287 17.58 -3.95 13.22
N LYS A 288 17.98 -5.14 13.68
CA LYS A 288 17.08 -6.24 14.04
C LYS A 288 16.16 -5.84 15.19
N LEU A 289 16.69 -5.28 16.28
CA LEU A 289 15.89 -4.79 17.41
C LEU A 289 14.80 -3.82 16.96
N SER A 290 15.15 -2.90 16.06
CA SER A 290 14.19 -1.94 15.53
C SER A 290 13.14 -2.54 14.59
N ILE A 291 13.41 -3.68 13.97
CA ILE A 291 12.40 -4.42 13.18
C ILE A 291 11.48 -5.18 14.13
N PHE A 292 12.05 -5.88 15.11
CA PHE A 292 11.27 -6.64 16.09
C PHE A 292 10.37 -5.74 16.93
N SER A 293 10.78 -4.52 17.25
CA SER A 293 9.90 -3.57 17.95
C SER A 293 8.62 -3.22 17.18
N ALA A 294 8.64 -3.29 15.85
CA ALA A 294 7.47 -3.07 15.00
C ALA A 294 6.69 -4.37 14.76
N VAL A 295 7.39 -5.48 14.50
CA VAL A 295 6.76 -6.79 14.21
C VAL A 295 6.09 -7.38 15.46
N ASP A 296 6.66 -7.15 16.65
CA ASP A 296 6.16 -7.67 17.93
C ASP A 296 5.32 -6.65 18.71
N ALA A 297 4.94 -5.54 18.06
CA ALA A 297 4.07 -4.56 18.68
C ALA A 297 2.72 -5.21 19.06
N PRO A 298 2.12 -4.81 20.21
CA PRO A 298 0.87 -5.39 20.66
C PRO A 298 -0.25 -5.15 19.63
N VAL A 299 -0.93 -6.23 19.24
CA VAL A 299 -2.07 -6.17 18.33
C VAL A 299 -3.37 -6.05 19.13
N ALA A 300 -4.16 -5.02 18.84
CA ALA A 300 -5.45 -4.82 19.49
C ALA A 300 -6.40 -6.00 19.23
N PRO A 301 -7.33 -6.32 20.15
CA PRO A 301 -8.28 -7.43 19.96
C PRO A 301 -9.08 -7.35 18.66
N ALA A 302 -9.45 -6.15 18.23
CA ALA A 302 -10.20 -5.91 16.99
C ALA A 302 -9.39 -6.21 15.72
N ASP A 303 -8.05 -6.14 15.78
CA ASP A 303 -7.17 -6.31 14.61
C ASP A 303 -6.60 -7.72 14.51
N LYS A 304 -6.82 -8.58 15.52
CA LYS A 304 -6.35 -9.97 15.50
C LYS A 304 -6.91 -10.71 14.29
N GLY A 305 -6.03 -11.41 13.56
CA GLY A 305 -6.39 -12.16 12.35
C GLY A 305 -6.42 -11.33 11.06
N SER A 306 -6.26 -10.00 11.12
CA SER A 306 -6.35 -9.12 9.94
C SER A 306 -5.33 -9.47 8.85
N GLY A 307 -4.09 -9.82 9.22
CA GLY A 307 -3.07 -10.24 8.24
C GLY A 307 -3.45 -11.53 7.49
N ARG A 308 -4.13 -12.47 8.17
CA ARG A 308 -4.65 -13.67 7.52
C ARG A 308 -5.83 -13.31 6.62
N PHE A 309 -6.77 -12.51 7.11
CA PHE A 309 -7.96 -12.10 6.35
C PHE A 309 -7.64 -11.26 5.10
N LEU A 310 -6.74 -10.28 5.20
CA LEU A 310 -6.44 -9.34 4.12
C LEU A 310 -5.43 -9.92 3.13
N SER A 311 -4.35 -10.53 3.60
CA SER A 311 -3.22 -10.95 2.76
C SER A 311 -2.97 -12.44 2.73
N GLY A 312 -3.73 -13.26 3.47
CA GLY A 312 -3.49 -14.70 3.57
C GLY A 312 -2.19 -15.04 4.31
N THR A 313 -1.69 -14.13 5.15
CA THR A 313 -0.44 -14.34 5.89
C THR A 313 -0.72 -15.21 7.11
N THR A 314 -0.23 -16.45 7.09
CA THR A 314 -0.37 -17.38 8.22
C THR A 314 0.67 -17.13 9.30
N ASP A 315 0.48 -17.73 10.48
CA ASP A 315 1.44 -17.60 11.58
C ASP A 315 2.73 -18.37 11.29
N GLU A 316 2.68 -19.46 10.52
CA GLU A 316 3.85 -20.19 10.01
C GLU A 316 4.66 -19.32 9.05
N MET A 317 4.00 -18.58 8.16
CA MET A 317 4.67 -17.63 7.27
C MET A 317 5.36 -16.51 8.06
N LYS A 318 4.71 -16.00 9.12
CA LYS A 318 5.31 -15.00 10.02
C LYS A 318 6.50 -15.57 10.77
N GLN A 319 6.37 -16.78 11.32
CA GLN A 319 7.43 -17.44 12.07
C GLN A 319 8.64 -17.76 11.18
N SER A 320 8.42 -18.27 9.97
CA SER A 320 9.49 -18.47 8.98
C SER A 320 10.17 -17.16 8.59
N HIS A 321 9.42 -16.06 8.43
CA HIS A 321 10.00 -14.74 8.23
C HIS A 321 10.81 -14.27 9.44
N ARG A 322 10.32 -14.53 10.66
CA ARG A 322 10.99 -14.23 11.94
C ARG A 322 12.36 -14.90 12.04
N GLU A 323 12.41 -16.20 11.75
CA GLU A 323 13.65 -16.99 11.74
C GLU A 323 14.64 -16.48 10.72
N ARG A 324 14.17 -16.11 9.52
CA ARG A 324 15.01 -15.48 8.50
C ARG A 324 15.56 -14.13 8.94
N LEU A 325 14.78 -13.31 9.65
CA LEU A 325 15.26 -12.04 10.23
C LEU A 325 16.36 -12.28 11.27
N PHE A 326 16.21 -13.30 12.13
CA PHE A 326 17.27 -13.68 13.08
C PHE A 326 18.55 -14.12 12.37
N ALA A 327 18.42 -14.92 11.31
CA ALA A 327 19.53 -15.49 10.56
C ALA A 327 20.29 -14.49 9.67
N VAL A 328 19.79 -13.26 9.48
CA VAL A 328 20.47 -12.25 8.65
C VAL A 328 21.89 -11.99 9.18
N SER A 329 22.87 -12.18 8.31
CA SER A 329 24.29 -11.92 8.56
C SER A 329 24.81 -10.73 7.76
N HIS A 330 26.01 -10.24 8.11
CA HIS A 330 26.72 -9.18 7.38
C HIS A 330 26.84 -9.48 5.89
N LYS A 331 27.28 -10.70 5.54
CA LYS A 331 27.41 -11.15 4.15
C LYS A 331 26.08 -11.05 3.40
N ASN A 332 24.96 -11.48 4.01
CA ASN A 332 23.67 -11.40 3.35
C ASN A 332 23.29 -9.96 3.00
N LEU A 333 23.60 -8.99 3.87
CA LEU A 333 23.28 -7.57 3.64
C LEU A 333 24.07 -7.00 2.46
N VAL A 334 25.36 -7.32 2.36
CA VAL A 334 26.21 -6.93 1.22
C VAL A 334 25.71 -7.60 -0.06
N ASP A 335 25.43 -8.90 -0.02
CA ASP A 335 24.97 -9.67 -1.18
C ASP A 335 23.64 -9.13 -1.74
N VAL A 336 22.66 -8.82 -0.88
CA VAL A 336 21.37 -8.28 -1.36
C VAL A 336 21.47 -6.82 -1.80
N ALA A 337 22.38 -6.02 -1.23
CA ALA A 337 22.65 -4.67 -1.71
C ALA A 337 23.21 -4.71 -3.14
N GLU A 338 24.19 -5.58 -3.40
CA GLU A 338 24.77 -5.77 -4.74
C GLU A 338 23.73 -6.31 -5.72
N ARG A 339 23.01 -7.38 -5.34
CA ARG A 339 22.08 -8.09 -6.22
C ARG A 339 20.88 -7.26 -6.65
N TYR A 340 20.33 -6.46 -5.74
CA TYR A 340 19.03 -5.80 -5.97
C TYR A 340 19.12 -4.28 -6.09
N LEU A 341 20.09 -3.63 -5.44
CA LEU A 341 20.12 -2.18 -5.33
C LEU A 341 21.18 -1.54 -6.26
N SER A 342 22.13 -2.29 -6.80
CA SER A 342 23.14 -1.78 -7.74
C SER A 342 22.53 -1.14 -8.99
N ALA A 343 23.20 -0.11 -9.53
CA ALA A 343 22.83 0.53 -10.78
C ALA A 343 22.93 -0.46 -11.96
N GLY A 344 22.03 -0.36 -12.94
CA GLY A 344 22.05 -1.17 -14.16
C GLY A 344 21.40 -2.56 -14.05
N GLN A 345 21.23 -3.10 -12.85
CA GLN A 345 20.54 -4.39 -12.61
C GLN A 345 19.10 -4.23 -12.09
N ARG A 346 18.64 -2.98 -11.89
CA ARG A 346 17.37 -2.67 -11.23
C ARG A 346 16.38 -1.96 -12.14
N THR A 347 15.11 -2.30 -12.02
CA THR A 347 14.02 -1.43 -12.48
C THR A 347 13.58 -0.55 -11.33
N CYS A 348 13.76 0.77 -11.46
CA CYS A 348 13.36 1.72 -10.44
C CYS A 348 12.40 2.78 -10.97
N GLY A 349 11.60 3.35 -10.08
CA GLY A 349 10.80 4.54 -10.36
C GLY A 349 11.19 5.64 -9.40
N VAL A 350 11.14 6.88 -9.89
CA VAL A 350 11.50 8.08 -9.11
C VAL A 350 10.36 9.07 -9.19
N SER A 351 10.01 9.67 -8.06
CA SER A 351 9.04 10.75 -8.02
C SER A 351 9.49 11.86 -7.06
N ILE A 352 9.25 13.10 -7.46
CA ILE A 352 9.46 14.28 -6.62
C ILE A 352 8.21 15.16 -6.67
N LEU A 353 7.76 15.62 -5.51
CA LEU A 353 6.76 16.69 -5.38
C LEU A 353 7.48 17.88 -4.72
N GLY A 354 7.54 19.04 -5.36
CA GLY A 354 8.28 20.18 -4.81
C GLY A 354 8.27 21.42 -5.70
N PRO A 355 8.93 22.51 -5.28
CA PRO A 355 9.03 23.74 -6.07
C PRO A 355 9.81 23.50 -7.36
N GLU A 356 9.64 24.43 -8.30
CA GLU A 356 10.33 24.46 -9.58
C GLU A 356 11.83 24.16 -9.48
N ASN A 357 12.34 23.33 -10.39
CA ASN A 357 13.74 22.93 -10.42
C ASN A 357 14.28 22.89 -11.85
N GLU A 358 15.18 23.83 -12.16
CA GLU A 358 15.78 23.98 -13.49
C GLU A 358 16.60 22.77 -13.95
N THR A 359 17.30 22.11 -13.02
CA THR A 359 18.08 20.91 -13.35
C THR A 359 17.18 19.77 -13.80
N ILE A 360 16.04 19.59 -13.12
CA ILE A 360 15.04 18.57 -13.48
C ILE A 360 14.36 18.94 -14.81
N LYS A 361 13.99 20.21 -15.00
CA LYS A 361 13.35 20.68 -16.25
C LYS A 361 14.21 20.46 -17.49
N LYS A 362 15.53 20.55 -17.36
CA LYS A 362 16.49 20.36 -18.46
C LYS A 362 16.85 18.89 -18.74
N ASP A 363 16.51 17.97 -17.83
CA ASP A 363 16.78 16.54 -17.99
C ASP A 363 15.59 15.84 -18.69
N PRO A 364 15.73 15.42 -19.96
CA PRO A 364 14.65 14.82 -20.73
C PRO A 364 14.18 13.46 -20.19
N SER A 365 14.91 12.86 -19.25
CA SER A 365 14.48 11.63 -18.59
C SER A 365 13.38 11.85 -17.55
N TRP A 366 13.04 13.10 -17.22
CA TRP A 366 11.94 13.45 -16.32
C TRP A 366 10.68 13.85 -17.06
N ILE A 367 9.55 13.31 -16.60
CA ILE A 367 8.23 13.83 -16.95
C ILE A 367 7.83 14.88 -15.92
N VAL A 368 7.72 16.13 -16.35
CA VAL A 368 7.22 17.24 -15.54
C VAL A 368 5.69 17.30 -15.65
N LYS A 369 4.98 17.34 -14.52
CA LYS A 369 3.52 17.17 -14.41
C LYS A 369 2.81 18.23 -13.57
#